data_AF-A0A950FL26-F1
#
_entry.id   AF-A0A950FL26-F1
#
_cell.length_a   1.000
_cell.length_b   1.000
_cell.length_c   1.000
_cell.angle_alpha   90.00
_cell.angle_beta   90.00
_cell.angle_gamma   90.00
#
_symmetry.space_group_name_H-M   'P 1'
#
loop_
_entity.id
_entity.type
_entity.pdbx_description
1 polymer ?
#
loop_
_entity_poly.entity_id
_entity_poly.type
_entity_poly.pdbx_seq_one_letter_code
_entity_poly.pdbx_strand_id
1 'polypeptide(L)' 'MLKVNGQRFLQESRTVPMSNGLIHGSVRGNKRSHIYQWPGCSSYDKISEQYRVEFPSAQAAEAAGYRPAHNCP' A
#
# COMPACT_ATOMS: atom_id res chain seq x y z
N MET A 1 3.44 -32.50 37.69
CA MET A 1 4.30 -32.01 36.57
C MET A 1 3.69 -32.54 35.27
N LEU A 2 3.40 -31.82 34.17
CA LEU A 2 3.80 -30.53 33.59
C LEU A 2 2.55 -29.79 33.01
N LYS A 3 2.39 -28.47 33.21
CA LYS A 3 2.49 -27.35 32.23
C LYS A 3 1.63 -27.55 30.95
N VAL A 4 0.70 -26.68 30.55
CA VAL A 4 0.92 -25.32 29.98
C VAL A 4 -0.43 -24.58 29.86
N ASN A 5 -0.59 -23.39 30.47
CA ASN A 5 -0.51 -22.03 29.88
C ASN A 5 -1.51 -21.72 28.75
N GLY A 6 -2.55 -21.00 29.13
CA GLY A 6 -3.46 -20.33 28.22
C GLY A 6 -2.77 -19.25 27.40
N GLN A 7 -2.97 -19.33 26.10
CA GLN A 7 -2.88 -18.23 25.15
C GLN A 7 -3.82 -18.58 24.00
N ARG A 8 -5.06 -18.12 24.11
CA ARG A 8 -6.02 -18.10 23.01
C ARG A 8 -5.67 -16.89 22.15
N PHE A 9 -4.70 -17.06 21.24
CA PHE A 9 -4.53 -16.11 20.15
C PHE A 9 -5.72 -16.28 19.20
N LEU A 10 -6.45 -15.19 18.97
CA LEU A 10 -7.47 -15.09 17.94
C LEU A 10 -6.81 -15.40 16.60
N GLN A 11 -7.14 -16.55 16.02
CA GLN A 11 -6.77 -16.89 14.65
C GLN A 11 -7.77 -16.18 13.73
N GLU A 12 -7.64 -14.87 13.57
CA GLU A 12 -8.45 -14.11 12.61
C GLU A 12 -7.86 -14.33 11.20
N SER A 13 -8.63 -15.05 10.38
CA SER A 13 -8.75 -14.84 8.93
C SER A 13 -7.47 -14.95 8.08
N ARG A 14 -7.00 -16.17 7.82
CA ARG A 14 -6.14 -16.43 6.64
C ARG A 14 -6.98 -16.67 5.39
N THR A 15 -7.73 -15.65 4.97
CA THR A 15 -8.01 -15.47 3.55
C THR A 15 -6.85 -14.65 3.03
N VAL A 16 -5.95 -15.27 2.26
CA VAL A 16 -4.85 -14.57 1.59
C VAL A 16 -5.42 -13.79 0.40
N PRO A 17 -5.46 -12.44 0.40
CA PRO A 17 -5.61 -11.72 -0.84
C PRO A 17 -4.26 -11.72 -1.57
N MET A 18 -4.05 -12.71 -2.44
CA MET A 18 -3.30 -12.46 -3.68
C MET A 18 -4.13 -11.42 -4.48
N SER A 19 -3.65 -10.27 -4.96
CA SER A 19 -2.31 -9.77 -5.18
C SER A 19 -2.39 -8.23 -5.32
N ASN A 20 -1.69 -7.49 -4.46
CA ASN A 20 -1.23 -6.08 -4.60
C ASN A 20 -0.73 -5.52 -3.25
N GLY A 21 -0.84 -6.27 -2.16
CA GLY A 21 -0.53 -5.80 -0.80
C GLY A 21 0.95 -5.71 -0.43
N LEU A 22 1.90 -6.04 -1.32
CA LEU A 22 3.33 -6.05 -0.99
C LEU A 22 4.16 -5.17 -1.94
N ILE A 23 3.59 -4.06 -2.43
CA ILE A 23 4.45 -3.00 -2.97
C ILE A 23 5.14 -2.34 -1.76
N HIS A 24 6.21 -2.97 -1.27
CA HIS A 24 7.05 -2.50 -0.15
C HIS A 24 7.98 -1.35 -0.57
N GLY A 25 7.55 -0.54 -1.54
CA GLY A 25 8.26 0.65 -2.00
C GLY A 25 7.41 1.87 -1.74
N SER A 26 8.05 3.01 -1.44
CA SER A 26 7.37 4.28 -1.28
C SER A 26 6.49 4.57 -2.50
N VAL A 27 5.18 4.55 -2.28
CA VAL A 27 4.20 4.88 -3.31
C VAL A 27 4.13 6.39 -3.41
N ARG A 28 4.09 6.95 -4.62
CA ARG A 28 4.01 8.39 -4.82
C ARG A 28 2.62 8.80 -5.29
N GLY A 29 1.95 9.61 -4.50
CA GLY A 29 0.71 10.30 -4.85
C GLY A 29 0.97 11.60 -5.60
N ASN A 30 0.05 11.95 -6.48
CA ASN A 30 -0.09 13.29 -7.02
C ASN A 30 -1.26 14.01 -6.31
N LYS A 31 -0.95 15.01 -5.48
CA LYS A 31 -1.96 15.74 -4.68
C LYS A 31 -2.95 16.56 -5.52
N ARG A 32 -2.68 16.80 -6.80
CA ARG A 32 -3.60 17.48 -7.71
C ARG A 32 -4.69 16.54 -8.22
N SER A 33 -4.35 15.30 -8.52
CA SER A 33 -5.28 14.32 -9.11
C SER A 33 -5.76 13.24 -8.13
N HIS A 34 -5.15 13.16 -6.94
CA HIS A 34 -5.34 12.10 -5.96
C HIS A 34 -5.09 10.70 -6.54
N ILE A 35 -4.14 10.61 -7.47
CA ILE A 35 -3.71 9.34 -8.07
C ILE A 35 -2.33 8.99 -7.54
N TYR A 36 -2.16 7.75 -7.08
CA TYR A 36 -0.89 7.22 -6.62
C TYR A 36 -0.29 6.21 -7.61
N GLN A 37 1.03 6.06 -7.54
CA GLN A 37 1.83 5.24 -8.44
C GLN A 37 2.95 4.54 -7.64
N TRP A 38 3.36 3.36 -8.07
CA TRP A 38 4.46 2.59 -7.46
C TRP A 38 5.68 2.50 -8.38
N PRO A 39 6.87 2.13 -7.85
CA PRO A 39 8.03 1.81 -8.67
C PRO A 39 7.67 0.73 -9.70
N GLY A 40 7.91 1.01 -10.99
CA GLY A 40 7.51 0.14 -12.11
C GLY A 40 6.44 0.76 -13.02
N CYS A 41 5.73 1.79 -12.56
CA CYS A 41 4.85 2.55 -13.45
C CYS A 41 5.63 3.55 -14.31
N SER A 42 5.32 3.62 -15.61
CA SER A 42 5.96 4.57 -16.55
C SER A 42 5.82 6.05 -16.17
N SER A 43 4.86 6.38 -15.31
CA SER A 43 4.57 7.75 -14.86
C SER A 43 5.02 8.01 -13.42
N TYR A 44 5.64 7.04 -12.75
CA TYR A 44 6.06 7.14 -11.33
C TYR A 44 7.01 8.33 -11.11
N ASP A 45 8.02 8.48 -11.97
CA ASP A 45 9.00 9.57 -11.90
C ASP A 45 8.52 10.87 -12.57
N LYS A 46 7.40 10.82 -13.30
CA LYS A 46 6.81 11.98 -13.98
C LYS A 46 5.98 12.87 -13.07
N ILE A 47 5.73 12.48 -11.81
CA ILE A 47 5.09 13.36 -10.84
C ILE A 47 6.08 14.47 -10.47
N SER A 48 5.75 15.71 -10.85
CA SER A 48 6.50 16.89 -10.42
C SER A 48 6.57 16.96 -8.90
N GLU A 49 7.73 17.32 -8.36
CA GLU A 49 8.01 17.35 -6.92
C GLU A 49 7.00 18.20 -6.15
N GLN A 50 6.57 19.33 -6.71
CA GLN A 50 5.56 20.21 -6.10
C GLN A 50 4.20 19.54 -5.85
N TYR A 51 3.86 18.49 -6.58
CA TYR A 51 2.60 17.74 -6.43
C TYR A 51 2.78 16.36 -5.82
N ARG A 52 4.02 15.94 -5.57
CA ARG A 52 4.36 14.61 -5.07
C ARG A 52 4.07 14.51 -3.57
N VAL A 53 3.46 13.40 -3.17
CA VAL A 53 3.30 12.99 -1.77
C VAL A 53 3.80 11.56 -1.65
N GLU A 54 4.67 11.27 -0.69
CA GLU A 54 5.21 9.93 -0.48
C GLU A 54 4.38 9.18 0.57
N PHE A 55 4.00 7.95 0.25
CA PHE A 55 3.27 7.05 1.12
C PHE A 55 4.09 5.78 1.36
N PRO A 56 4.06 5.21 2.59
CA PRO A 56 4.79 3.99 2.89
C PRO A 56 4.22 2.76 2.18
N SER A 57 2.96 2.80 1.74
CA SER A 57 2.27 1.69 1.07
C SER A 57 1.07 2.18 0.26
N ALA A 58 0.58 1.33 -0.64
CA ALA A 58 -0.68 1.57 -1.36
C ALA A 58 -1.86 1.77 -0.39
N GLN A 59 -1.99 0.93 0.65
CA GLN A 59 -3.05 1.09 1.65
C GLN A 59 -3.01 2.45 2.36
N ALA A 60 -1.82 3.00 2.63
CA ALA A 60 -1.69 4.32 3.25
C ALA A 60 -2.15 5.43 2.30
N ALA A 61 -1.85 5.30 1.00
CA ALA A 61 -2.35 6.23 -0.01
C ALA A 61 -3.88 6.15 -0.14
N GLU A 62 -4.44 4.94 -0.14
CA GLU A 62 -5.88 4.70 -0.22
C GLU A 62 -6.63 5.23 1.01
N ALA A 63 -6.08 5.01 2.21
CA ALA A 63 -6.61 5.58 3.45
C ALA A 63 -6.55 7.12 3.46
N ALA A 64 -5.58 7.71 2.77
CA ALA A 64 -5.49 9.16 2.54
C ALA A 64 -6.40 9.66 1.40
N GLY A 65 -7.21 8.79 0.78
CA GLY A 65 -8.16 9.14 -0.27
C GLY A 65 -7.59 9.15 -1.69
N TYR A 66 -6.41 8.56 -1.90
CA TYR A 66 -5.79 8.44 -3.23
C TYR A 66 -6.22 7.14 -3.90
N ARG A 67 -6.26 7.14 -5.24
CA ARG A 67 -6.60 5.97 -6.06
C ARG A 67 -5.38 5.50 -6.85
N PRO A 68 -5.27 4.19 -7.17
CA PRO A 68 -4.19 3.71 -8.02
C PRO A 68 -4.29 4.31 -9.43
N ALA A 69 -3.14 4.54 -10.06
CA ALA A 69 -3.09 4.83 -11.49
C ALA A 69 -3.55 3.61 -12.30
N HIS A 70 -4.49 3.83 -13.21
CA HIS A 70 -5.12 2.76 -14.01
C HIS A 70 -4.16 2.05 -14.96
N ASN A 71 -3.07 2.71 -15.36
CA ASN A 71 -2.09 2.21 -16.34
C ASN A 71 -0.78 1.72 -15.69
N CYS A 72 -0.80 1.43 -14.39
CA CYS A 72 0.33 0.79 -13.74
C CYS A 72 0.19 -0.74 -13.87
N PRO A 73 1.21 -1.44 -14.40
CA PRO A 73 1.24 -2.89 -14.46
C PRO A 73 1.39 -3.54 -13.07
#